data_AF-A0A4Q5V8N0-F1
#
_entry.id   AF-A0A4Q5V8N0-F1
#
_cell.length_a   1.000
_cell.length_b   1.000
_cell.length_c   1.000
_cell.angle_alpha   90.00
_cell.angle_beta   90.00
_cell.angle_gamma   90.00
#
_symmetry.space_group_name_H-M   'P 1'
#
loop_
_entity.id
_entity.type
_entity.pdbx_description
1 polymer ?
#
loop_
_entity_poly.entity_id
_entity_poly.type
_entity_poly.pdbx_seq_one_letter_code
_entity_poly.pdbx_strand_id
1 'polypeptide(L)' 'MLTQPVDASTASYKVGYESPSQFSREYARMFGAPPVQDIKYLRQGMNAL' A
#
# COMPACT_ATOMS: atom_id res chain seq x y z
N MET A 1 10.50 8.34 7.66
CA MET A 1 9.63 9.18 6.82
C MET A 1 8.57 8.31 6.14
N LEU A 2 7.40 8.16 6.78
CA LEU A 2 6.20 7.47 6.26
C LEU A 2 5.04 8.46 6.00
N THR A 3 5.34 9.76 6.01
CA THR A 3 4.36 10.85 6.06
C THR A 3 4.07 11.52 4.72
N GLN A 4 4.81 11.17 3.67
CA GLN A 4 4.37 11.48 2.31
C GLN A 4 3.47 10.34 1.86
N PRO A 5 2.38 10.61 1.14
CA PRO A 5 1.58 9.54 0.56
C PRO A 5 2.46 8.84 -0.48
N VAL A 6 3.24 7.86 -0.04
CA VAL A 6 3.89 6.89 -0.90
C VAL A 6 2.69 6.18 -1.52
N ASP A 7 2.31 6.64 -2.70
CA ASP A 7 1.25 6.01 -3.46
C ASP A 7 1.66 4.54 -3.64
N ALA A 8 0.69 3.64 -3.73
CA ALA A 8 0.98 2.20 -3.79
C ALA A 8 1.95 1.84 -4.93
N SER A 9 2.03 2.65 -5.99
CA SER A 9 3.00 2.54 -7.08
C SER A 9 4.42 2.87 -6.63
N THR A 10 4.61 3.99 -5.92
CA THR A 10 5.93 4.30 -5.36
C THR A 10 6.38 3.23 -4.36
N ALA A 11 5.44 2.69 -3.57
CA ALA A 11 5.73 1.60 -2.64
C ALA A 11 6.09 0.31 -3.37
N SER A 12 5.39 -0.03 -4.47
CA SER A 12 5.65 -1.23 -5.25
C SER A 12 7.07 -1.24 -5.82
N TYR A 13 7.53 -0.11 -6.36
CA TYR A 13 8.90 -0.04 -6.87
C TYR A 13 9.95 -0.18 -5.76
N LYS A 14 9.71 0.43 -4.58
CA LYS A 14 10.64 0.35 -3.44
C LYS A 14 10.80 -1.07 -2.88
N VAL A 15 9.76 -1.89 -2.98
CA VAL A 15 9.81 -3.30 -2.53
C VAL A 15 10.20 -4.28 -3.64
N GLY A 16 10.61 -3.78 -4.82
CA GLY A 16 11.21 -4.58 -5.89
C GLY A 16 10.24 -5.08 -6.96
N TYR A 17 9.01 -4.57 -7.00
CA TYR A 17 8.06 -4.92 -8.06
C TYR A 17 8.29 -4.06 -9.29
N GLU A 18 8.23 -4.70 -10.46
CA GLU A 18 8.34 -4.04 -11.76
C GLU A 18 7.05 -3.30 -12.15
N SER A 19 5.93 -3.63 -11.50
CA SER A 19 4.62 -3.04 -11.79
C SER A 19 3.75 -2.86 -10.54
N PRO A 20 3.13 -1.68 -10.34
CA PRO A 20 2.13 -1.45 -9.29
C PRO A 20 0.93 -2.40 -9.38
N SER A 21 0.55 -2.80 -10.60
CA SER A 21 -0.54 -3.75 -10.84
C SER A 21 -0.16 -5.17 -10.42
N GLN A 22 1.11 -5.57 -10.56
CA GLN A 22 1.59 -6.86 -10.04
C GLN A 22 1.52 -6.88 -8.51
N PHE A 23 2.07 -5.85 -7.86
CA PHE A 23 2.02 -5.68 -6.41
C PHE A 23 0.59 -5.75 -5.87
N SER A 24 -0.34 -5.03 -6.51
CA SER A 24 -1.75 -5.01 -6.08
C SER A 24 -2.43 -6.38 -6.18
N ARG A 25 -2.13 -7.17 -7.21
CA ARG A 25 -2.68 -8.53 -7.38
C ARG A 25 -2.14 -9.50 -6.34
N GLU A 26 -0.83 -9.50 -6.11
CA GLU A 26 -0.22 -10.38 -5.11
C GLU A 26 -0.64 -10.01 -3.69
N TYR A 27 -0.72 -8.71 -3.37
CA TYR A 27 -1.24 -8.23 -2.11
C TYR A 27 -2.68 -8.70 -1.88
N ALA A 28 -3.58 -8.54 -2.87
CA ALA A 28 -4.96 -9.01 -2.75
C ALA A 28 -5.05 -10.54 -2.59
N ARG A 29 -4.14 -11.31 -3.22
CA ARG A 29 -4.06 -12.78 -3.03
C ARG A 29 -3.64 -13.16 -1.62
N MET A 30 -2.73 -12.40 -1.00
CA MET A 30 -2.20 -12.69 0.34
C MET A 30 -3.12 -12.18 1.45
N PHE A 31 -3.77 -11.02 1.26
CA PHE A 31 -4.48 -10.29 2.32
C PHE A 31 -5.98 -10.13 2.07
N GLY A 32 -6.51 -10.57 0.92
CA GLY A 32 -7.94 -10.57 0.61
C GLY A 32 -8.54 -9.22 0.18
N ALA A 33 -7.79 -8.13 0.28
CA ALA A 33 -8.20 -6.79 -0.12
C ALA A 33 -7.04 -6.03 -0.78
N PRO A 34 -7.28 -5.02 -1.62
CA PRO A 34 -6.21 -4.24 -2.22
C PRO A 34 -5.49 -3.35 -1.20
N PRO A 35 -4.18 -3.08 -1.37
CA PRO A 35 -3.36 -2.35 -0.40
C PRO A 35 -3.84 -0.91 -0.13
N VAL A 36 -4.58 -0.31 -1.07
CA VAL A 36 -5.15 1.03 -0.91
C VAL A 36 -6.19 1.12 0.23
N GLN A 37 -6.86 0.01 0.53
CA GLN A 37 -7.87 -0.05 1.60
C GLN A 37 -7.18 -0.06 2.97
N ASP A 38 -6.13 -0.86 3.11
CA ASP A 38 -5.34 -0.93 4.35
C ASP A 38 -4.56 0.36 4.61
N ILE A 39 -4.02 1.01 3.57
CA ILE A 39 -3.37 2.31 3.71
C ILE A 39 -4.36 3.37 4.23
N LYS A 40 -5.63 3.32 3.84
CA LYS A 40 -6.66 4.23 4.39
C LYS A 40 -6.89 3.96 5.87
N TYR A 41 -7.03 2.71 6.29
CA TYR A 41 -7.21 2.35 7.69
C TYR A 41 -5.99 2.72 8.55
N LEU A 42 -4.77 2.43 8.08
CA LEU A 42 -3.53 2.79 8.77
C LEU A 42 -3.38 4.31 8.92
N ARG A 43 -3.73 5.09 7.88
CA ARG A 43 -3.71 6.57 7.95
C ARG A 43 -4.78 7.13 8.89
N GLN A 44 -5.97 6.54 8.90
CA GLN A 44 -7.04 6.93 9.82
C GLN A 44 -6.67 6.66 11.27
N GLY A 45 -6.08 5.50 11.56
CA GLY A 45 -5.57 5.17 12.90
C GLY A 45 -4.42 6.06 13.35
N MET A 46 -3.52 6.46 12.43
CA MET A 46 -2.40 7.36 12.73
C MET A 46 -2.82 8.83 12.92
N ASN A 47 -3.95 9.25 12.36
CA ASN A 47 -4.55 10.57 12.60
C ASN A 47 -5.40 10.64 13.88
N ALA A 48 -5.64 9.49 14.54
CA ALA A 48 -6.43 9.40 15.78
C ALA A 48 -5.56 9.37 17.05
N LEU A 49 -4.23 9.48 16.90
CA LEU A 49 -3.22 9.61 17.96
C LEU A 49 -2.64 11.02 17.97
#